data_AF-A0A841D7Z7-F1
#
_entry.id   AF-A0A841D7Z7-F1
#
_cell.length_a   1.000
_cell.length_b   1.000
_cell.length_c   1.000
_cell.angle_alpha   90.00
_cell.angle_beta   90.00
_cell.angle_gamma   90.00
#
_symmetry.space_group_name_H-M   'P 1'
#
loop_
_entity.id
_entity.type
_entity.pdbx_description
1 polymer ?
#
loop_
_entity_poly.entity_id
_entity_poly.type
_entity_poly.pdbx_seq_one_letter_code
_entity_poly.pdbx_strand_id
1 'polypeptide(L)'
;MASEQEKQDMAWRAIGGLVGLVTAWAVKKVLGFAWEKATGKKPPADSDSLEVGLAEAIGYAVVMGVGMQVAQIVMTRTARKRYDAWRAMKEAAREIAS
;
A
#
# COMPACT_ATOMS: atom_id res chain seq x y z
N MET A 1 -22.29 5.31 29.93
CA MET A 1 -22.40 4.21 28.95
C MET A 1 -22.06 4.82 27.60
N ALA A 2 -20.95 4.45 26.95
CA ALA A 2 -20.67 4.93 25.59
C ALA A 2 -21.83 4.52 24.67
N SER A 3 -22.25 5.43 23.79
CA SER A 3 -23.32 5.16 22.84
C SER A 3 -22.92 4.02 21.89
N GLU A 4 -23.89 3.23 21.42
CA GLU A 4 -23.65 2.16 20.43
C GLU A 4 -22.86 2.68 19.22
N GLN A 5 -23.12 3.93 18.84
CA GLN A 5 -22.45 4.62 17.74
C GLN A 5 -20.96 4.87 18.03
N GLU A 6 -20.60 5.34 19.23
CA GLU A 6 -19.18 5.50 19.63
C GLU A 6 -18.43 4.17 19.67
N LYS A 7 -19.08 3.09 20.13
CA LYS A 7 -18.47 1.75 20.15
C LYS A 7 -18.23 1.25 18.73
N GLN A 8 -19.20 1.45 17.84
CA GLN A 8 -19.09 1.08 16.44
C GLN A 8 -17.97 1.86 15.75
N ASP A 9 -17.87 3.16 15.99
CA ASP A 9 -16.81 4.02 15.44
C ASP A 9 -15.42 3.58 15.95
N MET A 10 -15.31 3.25 17.23
CA MET A 10 -14.07 2.73 17.80
C MET A 10 -13.69 1.36 17.21
N ALA A 11 -14.65 0.47 17.00
CA ALA A 11 -14.43 -0.81 16.34
C ALA A 11 -13.92 -0.63 14.90
N TRP A 12 -14.54 0.28 14.13
CA TRP A 12 -14.08 0.61 12.78
C TRP A 12 -12.67 1.20 12.75
N ARG A 13 -12.33 2.05 13.72
CA ARG A 13 -10.97 2.60 13.85
C ARG A 13 -9.95 1.51 14.16
N ALA A 14 -10.30 0.56 15.03
CA ALA A 14 -9.43 -0.58 15.36
C ALA A 14 -9.20 -1.47 14.13
N ILE A 15 -10.26 -1.78 13.37
CA ILE A 15 -10.17 -2.53 12.11
C ILE A 15 -9.28 -1.78 11.11
N GLY A 16 -9.53 -0.48 10.91
CA GLY A 16 -8.71 0.35 10.02
C GLY A 16 -7.24 0.36 10.41
N GLY A 17 -6.95 0.45 11.71
CA GLY A 17 -5.59 0.33 12.25
C GLY A 17 -4.95 -1.03 11.95
N LEU A 18 -5.65 -2.13 12.22
CA LEU A 18 -5.16 -3.48 11.94
C LEU A 18 -4.91 -3.71 10.46
N VAL A 19 -5.82 -3.28 9.60
CA VAL A 19 -5.66 -3.36 8.13
C VAL A 19 -4.44 -2.55 7.69
N GLY A 20 -4.22 -1.36 8.26
CA GLY A 20 -3.04 -0.55 8.01
C GLY A 20 -1.74 -1.28 8.37
N LEU A 21 -1.69 -1.91 9.54
CA LEU A 21 -0.52 -2.68 10.00
C LEU A 21 -0.22 -3.87 9.10
N VAL A 22 -1.24 -4.66 8.76
CA VAL A 22 -1.09 -5.81 7.85
C VAL A 22 -0.61 -5.35 6.47
N THR A 23 -1.16 -4.24 5.98
CA THR A 23 -0.75 -3.64 4.70
C THR A 23 0.72 -3.23 4.74
N ALA A 24 1.16 -2.53 5.80
CA ALA A 24 2.55 -2.12 5.94
C ALA A 24 3.52 -3.31 6.00
N TRP A 25 3.16 -4.36 6.74
CA TRP A 25 3.95 -5.59 6.81
C TRP A 25 4.05 -6.28 5.44
N ALA A 26 2.94 -6.39 4.71
CA ALA A 26 2.90 -6.99 3.39
C ALA A 26 3.76 -6.20 2.39
N VAL A 27 3.65 -4.86 2.39
CA VAL A 27 4.47 -3.98 1.54
C VAL A 27 5.96 -4.19 1.82
N LYS A 28 6.38 -4.24 3.09
CA LYS A 28 7.79 -4.50 3.46
C LYS A 28 8.27 -5.84 2.90
N LYS A 29 7.44 -6.89 2.95
CA LYS A 29 7.78 -8.20 2.40
C LYS A 29 7.91 -8.20 0.89
N VAL A 30 6.97 -7.59 0.17
CA VAL A 30 7.01 -7.49 -1.29
C VAL A 30 8.24 -6.73 -1.75
N LEU A 31 8.54 -5.59 -1.13
CA LEU A 31 9.71 -4.78 -1.48
C LEU A 31 11.02 -5.51 -1.16
N GLY A 32 11.09 -6.19 -0.01
CA GLY A 32 12.25 -7.00 0.34
C GLY A 32 12.49 -8.14 -0.66
N PHE A 33 11.43 -8.83 -1.06
CA PHE A 33 11.51 -9.88 -2.07
C PHE A 33 11.95 -9.34 -3.44
N ALA A 34 11.40 -8.21 -3.87
CA ALA A 34 11.80 -7.56 -5.12
C ALA A 34 13.29 -7.19 -5.11
N TRP A 35 13.79 -6.68 -3.98
CA TRP A 35 15.19 -6.35 -3.80
C TRP A 35 16.09 -7.58 -3.87
N GLU A 36 15.76 -8.63 -3.11
CA GLU A 36 16.53 -9.88 -3.11
C GLU A 36 16.54 -10.52 -4.49
N LYS A 37 15.42 -10.46 -5.22
CA LYS A 37 15.34 -10.96 -6.58
C LYS A 37 16.18 -10.15 -7.57
N ALA A 38 16.23 -8.83 -7.42
CA ALA A 38 16.96 -7.94 -8.32
C ALA A 38 18.48 -7.90 -8.04
N THR A 39 18.87 -7.96 -6.78
CA THR A 39 20.27 -7.79 -6.34
C THR A 39 20.95 -9.08 -5.91
N GLY A 40 20.18 -10.14 -5.63
CA GLY A 40 20.67 -11.38 -5.04
C GLY A 40 21.04 -11.27 -3.56
N LYS A 41 20.80 -10.12 -2.93
CA LYS A 41 21.19 -9.83 -1.55
C LYS A 41 19.98 -9.55 -0.66
N LYS A 42 20.11 -9.83 0.62
CA LYS A 42 19.08 -9.45 1.59
C LYS A 42 18.90 -7.93 1.61
N PRO A 43 17.67 -7.44 1.80
CA PRO A 43 17.41 -6.00 1.88
C PRO A 43 18.21 -5.41 3.05
N PRO A 44 18.86 -4.24 2.88
CA PRO A 44 19.51 -3.54 3.97
C PRO A 44 18.42 -3.04 4.93
N ALA A 45 18.06 -3.89 5.89
CA ALA A 45 17.03 -3.63 6.88
C ALA A 45 17.55 -2.80 8.07
N ASP A 46 18.87 -2.76 8.23
CA ASP A 46 19.57 -2.04 9.29
C ASP A 46 20.39 -0.90 8.69
N SER A 47 19.82 0.31 8.74
CA SER A 47 20.49 1.54 8.27
C SER A 47 21.67 1.97 9.15
N ASP A 48 21.77 1.44 10.37
CA ASP A 48 22.85 1.72 11.33
C ASP A 48 23.96 0.66 11.31
N SER A 49 23.82 -0.41 10.51
CA SER A 49 24.87 -1.40 10.33
C SER A 49 25.96 -0.83 9.41
N LEU A 50 27.17 -0.63 9.94
CA LEU A 50 28.37 -0.27 9.17
C LEU A 50 28.77 -1.35 8.15
N GLU A 51 28.15 -2.53 8.17
CA GLU A 51 28.34 -3.59 7.18
C GLU A 51 27.61 -3.29 5.86
N VAL A 52 26.60 -2.41 5.88
CA VAL A 52 25.93 -1.91 4.67
C VAL A 52 26.70 -0.71 4.15
N GLY A 53 27.32 -0.85 2.98
CA GLY A 53 28.03 0.27 2.34
C GLY A 53 27.08 1.42 2.01
N LEU A 54 27.54 2.67 2.19
CA LEU A 54 26.75 3.89 1.93
C LEU A 54 26.09 3.89 0.54
N ALA A 55 26.80 3.42 -0.49
CA ALA A 55 26.28 3.32 -1.85
C ALA A 55 25.11 2.31 -1.97
N GLU A 56 25.16 1.22 -1.21
CA GLU A 56 24.09 0.21 -1.18
C GLU A 56 22.86 0.73 -0.43
N ALA A 57 23.05 1.45 0.69
CA ALA A 57 21.98 2.11 1.41
C ALA A 57 21.28 3.19 0.57
N ILE A 58 22.04 4.03 -0.14
CA ILE A 58 21.50 5.04 -1.06
C ILE A 58 20.77 4.37 -2.22
N GLY A 59 21.35 3.32 -2.82
CA GLY A 59 20.73 2.56 -3.90
C GLY A 59 19.38 1.98 -3.47
N TYR A 60 19.31 1.42 -2.27
CA TYR A 60 18.07 0.93 -1.69
C TYR A 60 17.05 2.05 -1.47
N ALA A 61 17.46 3.17 -0.88
CA ALA A 61 16.59 4.32 -0.64
C ALA A 61 15.98 4.86 -1.95
N VAL A 62 16.76 4.95 -3.02
CA VAL A 62 16.27 5.38 -4.34
C VAL A 62 15.26 4.38 -4.91
N VAL A 63 15.55 3.08 -4.86
CA VAL A 63 14.63 2.04 -5.32
C VAL A 63 13.31 2.09 -4.54
N MET A 64 13.39 2.29 -3.23
CA MET A 64 12.21 2.41 -2.37
C MET A 64 11.40 3.67 -2.69
N GLY A 65 12.06 4.83 -2.80
CA GLY A 65 11.42 6.10 -3.10
C GLY A 65 10.74 6.10 -4.46
N VAL A 66 11.47 5.70 -5.51
CA VAL A 66 10.94 5.64 -6.88
C VAL A 66 9.87 4.55 -7.01
N GLY A 67 10.14 3.36 -6.46
CA GLY A 67 9.21 2.23 -6.50
C GLY A 67 7.87 2.56 -5.85
N MET A 68 7.88 3.25 -4.71
CA MET A 68 6.64 3.67 -4.03
C MET A 68 5.85 4.68 -4.87
N GLN A 69 6.53 5.65 -5.48
CA GLN A 69 5.87 6.65 -6.32
C GLN A 69 5.22 6.00 -7.56
N VAL A 70 5.94 5.07 -8.21
CA VAL A 70 5.40 4.30 -9.34
C VAL A 70 4.18 3.48 -8.92
N ALA A 71 4.25 2.79 -7.78
CA ALA A 71 3.14 2.02 -7.24
C ALA A 71 1.91 2.92 -6.98
N GLN A 72 2.09 4.11 -6.40
CA GLN A 72 1.02 5.06 -6.16
C GLN A 72 0.34 5.50 -7.47
N ILE A 73 1.12 5.78 -8.52
CA ILE A 73 0.60 6.17 -9.84
C ILE A 73 -0.25 5.03 -10.42
N VAL A 74 0.28 3.80 -10.43
CA VAL A 74 -0.42 2.62 -10.94
C VAL A 74 -1.71 2.37 -10.15
N MET A 75 -1.65 2.46 -8.83
CA MET A 75 -2.81 2.29 -7.95
C MET A 75 -3.88 3.34 -8.24
N THR A 76 -3.50 4.60 -8.33
CA THR A 76 -4.43 5.72 -8.59
C THR A 76 -5.12 5.56 -9.95
N ARG A 77 -4.35 5.22 -10.99
CA ARG A 77 -4.90 4.99 -12.33
C ARG A 77 -5.86 3.81 -12.37
N THR A 78 -5.49 2.71 -11.72
CA THR A 78 -6.32 1.50 -11.66
C THR A 78 -7.60 1.73 -10.87
N ALA A 79 -7.50 2.40 -9.71
CA ALA A 79 -8.64 2.78 -8.89
C ALA A 79 -9.63 3.65 -9.66
N ARG A 80 -9.13 4.69 -10.35
CA ARG A 80 -9.97 5.57 -11.17
C ARG A 80 -10.67 4.80 -12.29
N LYS A 81 -9.94 4.00 -13.06
CA LYS A 81 -10.52 3.16 -14.13
C LYS A 81 -11.62 2.22 -13.60
N ARG A 82 -11.40 1.61 -12.43
CA ARG A 82 -12.36 0.69 -11.82
C ARG A 82 -13.60 1.42 -11.29
N TYR A 83 -13.41 2.59 -10.70
CA TYR A 83 -14.50 3.45 -10.24
C TYR A 83 -15.37 3.91 -11.41
N ASP A 84 -14.76 4.39 -12.48
CA ASP A 84 -15.47 4.86 -13.68
C ASP A 84 -16.30 3.72 -14.31
N ALA A 85 -15.74 2.51 -14.38
CA ALA A 85 -16.46 1.32 -14.84
C ALA A 85 -17.66 0.96 -13.94
N TRP A 86 -17.52 1.09 -12.61
CA TRP A 86 -18.62 0.88 -11.66
C TRP A 86 -19.73 1.93 -11.80
N ARG A 87 -19.33 3.19 -11.97
CA ARG A 87 -20.22 4.33 -12.22
C ARG A 87 -21.05 4.11 -13.48
N ALA A 88 -20.40 3.79 -14.59
CA ALA A 88 -21.06 3.54 -15.87
C ALA A 88 -22.09 2.40 -15.79
N MET A 89 -21.71 1.29 -15.12
CA MET A 89 -22.64 0.17 -14.87
C MET A 89 -23.85 0.61 -14.04
N LYS A 90 -23.63 1.41 -12.99
CA LYS A 90 -24.70 1.89 -12.10
C LYS A 90 -25.64 2.87 -12.81
N GLU A 91 -25.12 3.71 -13.69
CA GLU A 91 -25.90 4.66 -14.48
C GLU A 91 -26.76 3.93 -15.51
N ALA A 92 -26.18 2.97 -16.25
CA ALA A 92 -26.93 2.12 -17.17
C ALA A 92 -28.05 1.31 -16.48
N ALA A 93 -27.77 0.75 -15.30
CA ALA A 93 -28.78 0.03 -14.53
C ALA A 93 -29.91 0.93 -14.03
N ARG A 94 -29.63 2.21 -13.75
CA ARG A 94 -30.63 3.20 -13.32
C ARG A 94 -31.53 3.63 -14.47
N GLU A 95 -30.97 3.80 -15.68
CA GLU A 95 -31.72 4.15 -16.89
C GLU A 95 -32.67 3.04 -17.33
N ILE A 96 -32.26 1.77 -17.19
CA ILE A 96 -33.15 0.62 -17.46
C ILE A 96 -34.31 0.53 -16.45
N ALA A 97 -34.12 1.04 -15.23
CA ALA A 97 -35.09 0.98 -14.14
C ALA A 97 -36.03 2.19 -14.06
N SER A 98 -35.85 3.21 -14.93
CA SER A 98 -36.70 4.41 -15.05
C SER A 98 -37.59 4.33 -16.27
#